data_AF-A0A7Z3H324-F1
#
_entry.id   AF-A0A7Z3H324-F1
#
_cell.length_a   1.000
_cell.length_b   1.000
_cell.length_c   1.000
_cell.angle_alpha   90.00
_cell.angle_beta   90.00
_cell.angle_gamma   90.00
#
_symmetry.space_group_name_H-M   'P 1'
#
loop_
_entity.id
_entity.type
_entity.pdbx_description
1 polymer ?
#
loop_
_entity_poly.entity_id
_entity_poly.type
_entity_poly.pdbx_seq_one_letter_code
_entity_poly.pdbx_strand_id
1 'polypeptide(L)'
;MQNAVAADNLFKSYAYDTPITKYTEAGGYYDCSAEVGAPARCIDDVDFIDQKFTAGLVFSSDKLIMVSLFAPYERELFGRAIGALAKSFGLVALADGKSMLDLVDLAAKAKSKDEYYAKLNNYESVALNADNLTYSFIEGAASIKGTPSVSGLMAAAPANVRGADLIVTGKGEESIIMIKFSFPKLDESKLVEQTKKPVESF
;
A
#
# COMPACT_ATOMS: atom_id res chain seq x y z
N MET A 1 16.46 -11.30 -30.92
CA MET A 1 15.14 -10.87 -30.42
C MET A 1 15.37 -10.36 -29.00
N GLN A 2 15.34 -9.04 -28.81
CA GLN A 2 15.47 -8.44 -27.48
C GLN A 2 14.13 -8.66 -26.76
N ASN A 3 14.13 -9.57 -25.78
CA ASN A 3 13.07 -9.57 -24.77
C ASN A 3 13.19 -8.26 -24.00
N ALA A 4 12.27 -7.34 -24.24
CA ALA A 4 12.11 -6.18 -23.37
C ALA A 4 11.88 -6.73 -21.95
N VAL A 5 12.80 -6.42 -21.03
CA VAL A 5 12.56 -6.62 -19.61
C VAL A 5 11.31 -5.82 -19.29
N ALA A 6 10.23 -6.49 -18.88
CA ALA A 6 9.01 -5.80 -18.52
C ALA A 6 9.33 -4.78 -17.43
N ALA A 7 8.92 -3.53 -17.63
CA ALA A 7 9.19 -2.48 -16.65
C ALA A 7 8.53 -2.84 -15.31
N ASP A 8 9.26 -2.59 -14.22
CA ASP A 8 8.76 -2.73 -12.86
C ASP A 8 7.72 -1.63 -12.60
N ASN A 9 6.46 -1.91 -12.94
CA ASN A 9 5.37 -0.95 -12.84
C ASN A 9 4.74 -0.94 -11.45
N LEU A 10 4.77 0.22 -10.80
CA LEU A 10 4.12 0.48 -9.51
C LEU A 10 2.60 0.35 -9.63
N PHE A 11 2.03 1.06 -10.62
CA PHE A 11 0.61 1.04 -10.93
C PHE A 11 0.40 1.24 -12.43
N LYS A 12 -0.38 0.37 -13.09
CA LYS A 12 -0.63 0.41 -14.54
C LYS A 12 0.67 0.62 -15.36
N SER A 13 0.84 1.78 -15.98
CA SER A 13 1.98 2.17 -16.82
C SER A 13 3.02 3.04 -16.10
N TYR A 14 2.82 3.33 -14.82
CA TYR A 14 3.77 4.10 -14.01
C TYR A 14 4.92 3.20 -13.57
N ALA A 15 6.02 3.24 -14.31
CA ALA A 15 7.23 2.47 -14.04
C ALA A 15 8.08 3.13 -12.95
N TYR A 16 8.57 2.33 -11.99
CA TYR A 16 9.57 2.78 -11.04
C TYR A 16 10.81 3.31 -11.74
N ASP A 17 11.53 4.22 -11.09
CA ASP A 17 12.73 4.88 -11.60
C ASP A 17 12.49 5.82 -12.80
N THR A 18 11.24 5.98 -13.24
CA THR A 18 10.90 6.92 -14.31
C THR A 18 11.26 8.36 -13.90
N PRO A 19 12.02 9.11 -14.72
CA PRO A 19 12.38 10.49 -14.40
C PRO A 19 11.15 11.40 -14.28
N ILE A 20 11.19 12.34 -13.32
CA ILE A 20 10.14 13.35 -13.13
C ILE A 20 9.86 14.16 -14.40
N THR A 21 10.87 14.33 -15.26
CA THR A 21 10.77 15.04 -16.55
C THR A 21 9.80 14.39 -17.55
N LYS A 22 9.38 13.13 -17.34
CA LYS A 22 8.33 12.49 -18.14
C LYS A 22 6.91 12.96 -17.78
N TYR A 23 6.73 13.55 -16.60
CA TYR A 23 5.43 13.92 -16.06
C TYR A 23 5.28 15.45 -16.08
N THR A 24 4.85 15.97 -17.23
CA THR A 24 4.83 17.42 -17.54
C THR A 24 3.41 17.99 -17.48
N GLU A 25 3.31 19.32 -17.34
CA GLU A 25 2.05 20.06 -17.42
C GLU A 25 1.31 19.83 -18.74
N ALA A 26 2.04 19.76 -19.86
CA ALA A 26 1.47 19.42 -21.16
C ALA A 26 0.86 18.00 -21.21
N GLY A 27 1.32 17.10 -20.33
CA GLY A 27 0.74 15.78 -20.12
C GLY A 27 -0.40 15.73 -19.09
N GLY A 28 -0.84 16.90 -18.58
CA GLY A 28 -1.89 17.02 -17.58
C GLY A 28 -1.41 16.90 -16.13
N TYR A 29 -0.10 16.81 -15.90
CA TYR A 29 0.45 16.71 -14.54
C TYR A 29 0.66 18.08 -13.91
N TYR A 30 0.32 18.23 -12.65
CA TYR A 30 0.59 19.45 -11.88
C TYR A 30 1.49 19.15 -10.67
N ASP A 31 2.18 20.17 -10.16
CA ASP A 31 2.91 20.03 -8.89
C ASP A 31 1.92 19.87 -7.74
N CYS A 32 2.05 18.80 -6.97
CA CYS A 32 1.26 18.57 -5.76
C CYS A 32 2.15 18.25 -4.55
N SER A 33 3.39 18.74 -4.58
CA SER A 33 4.40 18.41 -3.58
C SER A 33 4.02 18.91 -2.18
N ALA A 34 3.31 20.03 -2.09
CA ALA A 34 2.87 20.61 -0.81
C ALA A 34 1.77 19.76 -0.15
N GLU A 35 0.84 19.27 -0.95
CA GLU A 35 -0.29 18.44 -0.53
C GLU A 35 0.16 17.04 -0.11
N VAL A 36 1.13 16.47 -0.83
CA VAL A 36 1.68 15.13 -0.56
C VAL A 36 2.76 15.16 0.54
N GLY A 37 3.45 16.30 0.72
CA GLY A 37 4.55 16.45 1.69
C GLY A 37 5.89 15.89 1.20
N ALA A 38 6.03 15.65 -0.11
CA ALA A 38 7.25 15.16 -0.76
C ALA A 38 7.26 15.60 -2.24
N PRO A 39 8.40 15.60 -2.95
CA PRO A 39 8.43 15.92 -4.38
C PRO A 39 7.43 15.04 -5.15
N ALA A 40 6.41 15.67 -5.74
CA ALA A 40 5.29 14.95 -6.33
C ALA A 40 4.68 15.63 -7.56
N ARG A 41 4.12 14.80 -8.44
CA ARG A 41 3.30 15.23 -9.59
C ARG A 41 1.96 14.54 -9.52
N CYS A 42 0.87 15.30 -9.63
CA CYS A 42 -0.48 14.75 -9.59
C CYS A 42 -1.16 14.84 -10.94
N ILE A 43 -2.11 13.95 -11.17
CA ILE A 43 -3.02 13.96 -12.31
C ILE A 43 -4.39 13.44 -11.85
N ASP A 44 -5.45 14.08 -12.31
CA ASP A 44 -6.83 13.75 -11.95
C ASP A 44 -7.44 12.70 -12.89
N ASP A 45 -8.63 12.23 -12.53
CA ASP A 45 -9.47 11.34 -13.33
C ASP A 45 -8.83 9.99 -13.73
N VAL A 46 -7.88 9.50 -12.93
CA VAL A 46 -7.25 8.19 -13.13
C VAL A 46 -8.23 7.10 -12.75
N ASP A 47 -8.59 6.26 -13.73
CA ASP A 47 -9.50 5.15 -13.49
C ASP A 47 -8.85 4.06 -12.64
N PHE A 48 -9.55 3.60 -11.60
CA PHE A 48 -9.27 2.36 -10.90
C PHE A 48 -10.57 1.82 -10.35
N ILE A 49 -10.80 0.50 -10.41
CA ILE A 49 -12.02 -0.15 -9.86
C ILE A 49 -13.35 0.52 -10.27
N ASP A 50 -13.41 0.97 -11.53
CA ASP A 50 -14.54 1.70 -12.13
C ASP A 50 -14.89 3.01 -11.40
N GLN A 51 -13.86 3.65 -10.83
CA GLN A 51 -13.93 4.90 -10.06
C GLN A 51 -12.79 5.84 -10.44
N LYS A 52 -12.98 7.14 -10.22
CA LYS A 52 -11.98 8.17 -10.50
C LYS A 52 -11.17 8.47 -9.24
N PHE A 53 -9.86 8.51 -9.41
CA PHE A 53 -8.90 8.89 -8.39
C PHE A 53 -8.02 10.03 -8.90
N THR A 54 -7.55 10.88 -7.99
CA THR A 54 -6.33 11.64 -8.24
C THR A 54 -5.14 10.71 -7.99
N ALA A 55 -4.20 10.65 -8.92
CA ALA A 55 -2.95 9.92 -8.72
C ALA A 55 -1.82 10.89 -8.40
N GLY A 56 -1.16 10.72 -7.26
CA GLY A 56 0.08 11.41 -6.90
C GLY A 56 1.29 10.50 -7.12
N LEU A 57 2.17 10.92 -8.00
CA LEU A 57 3.45 10.29 -8.30
C LEU A 57 4.51 10.91 -7.38
N VAL A 58 5.15 10.09 -6.53
CA VAL A 58 6.13 10.57 -5.55
C VAL A 58 7.54 10.24 -6.02
N PHE A 59 8.43 11.23 -5.95
CA PHE A 59 9.78 11.15 -6.47
C PHE A 59 10.82 11.23 -5.37
N SER A 60 11.93 10.50 -5.57
CA SER A 60 13.17 10.64 -4.81
C SER A 60 14.32 10.72 -5.79
N SER A 61 15.23 11.68 -5.60
CA SER A 61 16.33 11.94 -6.55
C SER A 61 15.84 12.04 -8.01
N ASP A 62 14.74 12.77 -8.21
CA ASP A 62 14.06 12.98 -9.51
C ASP A 62 13.51 11.71 -10.19
N LYS A 63 13.39 10.61 -9.45
CA LYS A 63 12.90 9.32 -9.96
C LYS A 63 11.65 8.86 -9.23
N LEU A 64 10.69 8.30 -9.98
CA LEU A 64 9.43 7.80 -9.44
C LEU A 64 9.68 6.59 -8.53
N ILE A 65 9.28 6.69 -7.27
CA ILE A 65 9.41 5.61 -6.28
C ILE A 65 8.07 5.04 -5.82
N MET A 66 6.99 5.79 -5.98
CA MET A 66 5.67 5.41 -5.46
C MET A 66 4.55 6.09 -6.24
N VAL A 67 3.43 5.39 -6.37
CA VAL A 67 2.16 5.95 -6.86
C VAL A 67 1.14 5.87 -5.75
N SER A 68 0.50 6.99 -5.41
CA SER A 68 -0.61 7.05 -4.47
C SER A 68 -1.88 7.41 -5.21
N LEU A 69 -2.97 6.67 -5.01
CA LEU A 69 -4.30 7.02 -5.49
C LEU A 69 -5.10 7.59 -4.32
N PHE A 70 -5.77 8.71 -4.52
CA PHE A 70 -6.56 9.41 -3.51
C PHE A 70 -8.00 9.58 -4.01
N ALA A 71 -8.96 9.36 -3.13
CA ALA A 71 -10.37 9.65 -3.36
C ALA A 71 -11.07 9.94 -2.02
N PRO A 72 -12.21 10.65 -2.03
CA PRO A 72 -13.09 10.70 -0.87
C PRO A 72 -13.42 9.30 -0.36
N TYR A 73 -13.44 9.12 0.95
CA TYR A 73 -13.78 7.83 1.53
C TYR A 73 -15.26 7.53 1.33
N GLU A 74 -15.54 6.39 0.72
CA GLU A 74 -16.86 5.77 0.71
C GLU A 74 -16.74 4.31 1.13
N ARG A 75 -17.68 3.83 1.94
CA ARG A 75 -17.66 2.43 2.41
C ARG A 75 -17.65 1.43 1.25
N GLU A 76 -18.41 1.72 0.20
CA GLU A 76 -18.44 0.88 -0.99
C GLU A 76 -17.09 0.89 -1.73
N LEU A 77 -16.50 2.08 -1.90
CA LEU A 77 -15.18 2.24 -2.50
C LEU A 77 -14.10 1.46 -1.73
N PHE A 78 -14.12 1.54 -0.41
CA PHE A 78 -13.25 0.76 0.47
C PHE A 78 -13.37 -0.75 0.21
N GLY A 79 -14.60 -1.28 0.20
CA GLY A 79 -14.84 -2.70 -0.06
C GLY A 79 -14.36 -3.13 -1.45
N ARG A 80 -14.60 -2.31 -2.48
CA ARG A 80 -14.12 -2.56 -3.85
C ARG A 80 -12.61 -2.53 -3.94
N ALA A 81 -11.94 -1.60 -3.25
CA ALA A 81 -10.49 -1.49 -3.23
C ALA A 81 -9.83 -2.71 -2.57
N ILE A 82 -10.32 -3.14 -1.39
CA ILE A 82 -9.86 -4.37 -0.73
C ILE A 82 -10.04 -5.57 -1.66
N GLY A 83 -11.24 -5.73 -2.25
CA GLY A 83 -11.54 -6.83 -3.16
C GLY A 83 -10.69 -6.83 -4.44
N ALA A 84 -10.34 -5.67 -4.97
CA ALA A 84 -9.46 -5.54 -6.13
C ALA A 84 -8.00 -5.87 -5.81
N LEU A 85 -7.48 -5.37 -4.68
CA LEU A 85 -6.13 -5.69 -4.21
C LEU A 85 -5.98 -7.18 -3.93
N ALA A 86 -6.98 -7.81 -3.31
CA ALA A 86 -6.98 -9.23 -2.98
C ALA A 86 -6.88 -10.17 -4.20
N LYS A 87 -7.06 -9.68 -5.43
CA LYS A 87 -6.92 -10.50 -6.66
C LYS A 87 -5.47 -10.89 -6.95
N SER A 88 -4.50 -10.04 -6.61
CA SER A 88 -3.07 -10.29 -6.88
C SER A 88 -2.18 -10.08 -5.65
N PHE A 89 -2.68 -9.41 -4.61
CA PHE A 89 -1.98 -9.19 -3.37
C PHE A 89 -2.60 -9.97 -2.22
N GLY A 90 -1.77 -10.44 -1.30
CA GLY A 90 -2.25 -10.95 -0.01
C GLY A 90 -2.15 -9.85 1.04
N LEU A 91 -3.18 -9.72 1.87
CA LEU A 91 -3.16 -8.87 3.06
C LEU A 91 -2.22 -9.51 4.09
N VAL A 92 -1.19 -8.79 4.53
CA VAL A 92 -0.14 -9.33 5.41
C VAL A 92 -0.04 -8.63 6.76
N ALA A 93 -0.52 -7.39 6.87
CA ALA A 93 -0.53 -6.66 8.13
C ALA A 93 -1.61 -5.59 8.20
N LEU A 94 -2.01 -5.25 9.42
CA LEU A 94 -2.72 -4.01 9.75
C LEU A 94 -1.82 -3.18 10.68
N ALA A 95 -1.88 -1.85 10.58
CA ALA A 95 -1.15 -0.95 11.47
C ALA A 95 -1.99 0.28 11.82
N ASP A 96 -1.93 0.70 13.08
CA ASP A 96 -2.67 1.85 13.61
C ASP A 96 -1.82 3.12 13.85
N GLY A 97 -0.56 3.07 13.39
CA GLY A 97 0.45 4.08 13.66
C GLY A 97 1.27 3.85 14.93
N LYS A 98 0.74 3.11 15.91
CA LYS A 98 1.41 2.80 17.18
C LYS A 98 1.95 1.37 17.21
N SER A 99 1.15 0.43 16.74
CA SER A 99 1.46 -0.99 16.68
C SER A 99 1.20 -1.54 15.27
N MET A 100 1.48 -2.82 15.09
CA MET A 100 1.17 -3.58 13.89
C MET A 100 0.66 -4.97 14.28
N LEU A 101 -0.42 -5.41 13.65
CA LEU A 101 -0.87 -6.79 13.65
C LEU A 101 -0.27 -7.52 12.44
N ASP A 102 0.66 -8.44 12.70
CA ASP A 102 1.24 -9.32 11.68
C ASP A 102 0.27 -10.48 11.38
N LEU A 103 -0.34 -10.46 10.19
CA LEU A 103 -1.34 -11.47 9.82
C LEU A 103 -0.72 -12.79 9.37
N VAL A 104 0.56 -12.80 9.02
CA VAL A 104 1.31 -14.02 8.69
C VAL A 104 1.59 -14.79 9.98
N ASP A 105 2.07 -14.09 11.01
CA ASP A 105 2.28 -14.65 12.35
C ASP A 105 0.96 -15.07 13.01
N LEU A 106 -0.07 -14.22 12.91
CA LEU A 106 -1.41 -14.55 13.43
C LEU A 106 -1.97 -15.82 12.77
N ALA A 107 -1.85 -15.96 11.45
CA ALA A 107 -2.31 -17.15 10.74
C ALA A 107 -1.53 -18.42 11.15
N ALA A 108 -0.25 -18.29 11.49
CA ALA A 108 0.58 -19.40 11.95
C ALA A 108 0.26 -19.84 13.39
N LYS A 109 -0.17 -18.92 14.26
CA LYS A 109 -0.41 -19.17 15.69
C LYS A 109 -1.88 -19.41 16.06
N ALA A 110 -2.82 -18.90 15.28
CA ALA A 110 -4.25 -19.05 15.56
C ALA A 110 -4.66 -20.53 15.57
N LYS A 111 -5.40 -20.94 16.60
CA LYS A 111 -5.86 -22.33 16.76
C LYS A 111 -7.08 -22.65 15.89
N SER A 112 -7.79 -21.61 15.43
CA SER A 112 -8.97 -21.73 14.58
C SER A 112 -9.16 -20.49 13.71
N LYS A 113 -10.00 -20.61 12.68
CA LYS A 113 -10.45 -19.46 11.88
C LYS A 113 -11.18 -18.41 12.72
N ASP A 114 -11.97 -18.85 13.69
CA ASP A 114 -12.72 -17.94 14.57
C ASP A 114 -11.77 -17.12 15.44
N GLU A 115 -10.70 -17.72 15.97
CA GLU A 115 -9.68 -16.99 16.73
C GLU A 115 -8.97 -15.95 15.84
N TYR A 116 -8.62 -16.35 14.62
CA TYR A 116 -8.00 -15.45 13.64
C TYR A 116 -8.89 -14.22 13.38
N TYR A 117 -10.17 -14.44 13.02
CA TYR A 117 -11.10 -13.34 12.73
C TYR A 117 -11.42 -12.50 13.96
N ALA A 118 -11.51 -13.10 15.15
CA ALA A 118 -11.73 -12.35 16.39
C ALA A 118 -10.57 -11.37 16.66
N LYS A 119 -9.31 -11.82 16.52
CA LYS A 119 -8.13 -10.97 16.71
C LYS A 119 -8.02 -9.88 15.64
N LEU A 120 -8.26 -10.23 14.38
CA LEU A 120 -8.28 -9.27 13.27
C LEU A 120 -9.34 -8.17 13.49
N ASN A 121 -10.59 -8.56 13.73
CA ASN A 121 -11.70 -7.62 13.90
C ASN A 121 -11.51 -6.73 15.14
N ASN A 122 -10.93 -7.27 16.21
CA ASN A 122 -10.63 -6.48 17.41
C ASN A 122 -9.59 -5.39 17.11
N TYR A 123 -8.49 -5.75 16.44
CA TYR A 123 -7.46 -4.79 16.05
C TYR A 123 -8.01 -3.72 15.12
N GLU A 124 -8.75 -4.12 14.07
CA GLU A 124 -9.37 -3.21 13.11
C GLU A 124 -10.34 -2.22 13.78
N SER A 125 -11.18 -2.70 14.70
CA SER A 125 -12.09 -1.85 15.46
C SER A 125 -11.35 -0.82 16.32
N VAL A 126 -10.28 -1.22 17.02
CA VAL A 126 -9.46 -0.31 17.82
C VAL A 126 -8.74 0.72 16.95
N ALA A 127 -8.16 0.29 15.83
CA ALA A 127 -7.42 1.15 14.91
C ALA A 127 -8.32 2.17 14.21
N LEU A 128 -9.53 1.77 13.78
CA LEU A 128 -10.52 2.68 13.20
C LEU A 128 -10.95 3.77 14.19
N ASN A 129 -11.10 3.42 15.48
CA ASN A 129 -11.38 4.40 16.52
C ASN A 129 -10.22 5.38 16.80
N ALA A 130 -9.01 5.06 16.31
CA ALA A 130 -7.83 5.90 16.44
C ALA A 130 -7.56 6.77 15.18
N ASP A 131 -8.48 6.77 14.20
CA ASP A 131 -8.41 7.53 12.93
C ASP A 131 -7.15 7.27 12.08
N ASN A 132 -6.50 6.13 12.31
CA ASN A 132 -5.27 5.77 11.64
C ASN A 132 -5.27 4.27 11.45
N LEU A 133 -5.66 3.80 10.27
CA LEU A 133 -5.61 2.39 9.92
C LEU A 133 -5.03 2.22 8.52
N THR A 134 -3.96 1.43 8.47
CA THR A 134 -3.31 0.98 7.23
C THR A 134 -3.45 -0.53 7.09
N TYR A 135 -3.91 -0.97 5.93
CA TYR A 135 -3.91 -2.36 5.50
C TYR A 135 -2.76 -2.53 4.51
N SER A 136 -1.77 -3.36 4.85
CA SER A 136 -0.60 -3.59 4.02
C SER A 136 -0.70 -4.91 3.29
N PHE A 137 -0.51 -4.84 1.98
CA PHE A 137 -0.63 -5.94 1.05
C PHE A 137 0.69 -6.18 0.32
N ILE A 138 1.00 -7.45 0.03
CA ILE A 138 2.17 -7.84 -0.76
C ILE A 138 1.73 -8.70 -1.94
N GLU A 139 2.19 -8.34 -3.14
CA GLU A 139 1.88 -9.07 -4.36
C GLU A 139 2.42 -10.50 -4.29
N GLY A 140 1.57 -11.47 -4.63
CA GLY A 140 1.95 -12.87 -4.65
C GLY A 140 2.28 -13.45 -3.28
N ALA A 141 1.93 -12.78 -2.17
CA ALA A 141 2.21 -13.24 -0.81
C ALA A 141 1.78 -14.70 -0.56
N ALA A 142 0.63 -15.13 -1.08
CA ALA A 142 0.14 -16.50 -0.95
C ALA A 142 1.07 -17.58 -1.58
N SER A 143 1.92 -17.17 -2.51
CA SER A 143 2.92 -18.05 -3.15
C SER A 143 4.20 -18.17 -2.32
N ILE A 144 4.43 -17.27 -1.35
CA ILE A 144 5.59 -17.28 -0.45
C ILE A 144 5.22 -18.12 0.78
N LYS A 145 5.74 -19.34 0.85
CA LYS A 145 5.40 -20.32 1.89
C LYS A 145 6.45 -20.40 2.98
N GLY A 146 6.04 -20.83 4.17
CA GLY A 146 6.95 -21.18 5.27
C GLY A 146 7.59 -19.99 5.99
N THR A 147 7.08 -18.78 5.76
CA THR A 147 7.57 -17.58 6.46
C THR A 147 6.71 -17.34 7.70
N PRO A 148 7.30 -17.22 8.90
CA PRO A 148 6.56 -17.15 10.15
C PRO A 148 5.99 -15.74 10.45
N SER A 149 6.33 -14.75 9.63
CA SER A 149 6.03 -13.33 9.86
C SER A 149 6.11 -12.55 8.54
N VAL A 150 5.62 -11.31 8.53
CA VAL A 150 5.83 -10.34 7.46
C VAL A 150 7.33 -10.11 7.22
N SER A 151 8.14 -10.03 8.27
CA SER A 151 9.59 -9.85 8.13
C SER A 151 10.25 -11.02 7.39
N GLY A 152 9.85 -12.26 7.69
CA GLY A 152 10.29 -13.45 6.97
C GLY A 152 9.80 -13.46 5.52
N LEU A 153 8.56 -13.05 5.29
CA LEU A 153 7.97 -12.93 3.95
C LEU A 153 8.76 -11.95 3.08
N MET A 154 9.09 -10.78 3.62
CA MET A 154 9.86 -9.75 2.90
C MET A 154 11.32 -10.15 2.68
N ALA A 155 11.92 -10.91 3.60
CA ALA A 155 13.25 -11.47 3.39
C ALA A 155 13.28 -12.42 2.18
N ALA A 156 12.25 -13.27 2.04
CA ALA A 156 12.12 -14.23 0.95
C ALA A 156 11.63 -13.62 -0.38
N ALA A 157 10.93 -12.49 -0.35
CA ALA A 157 10.37 -11.85 -1.53
C ALA A 157 11.46 -11.31 -2.49
N PRO A 158 11.21 -11.25 -3.81
CA PRO A 158 12.12 -10.61 -4.75
C PRO A 158 12.25 -9.11 -4.47
N ALA A 159 13.36 -8.49 -4.90
CA ALA A 159 13.62 -7.06 -4.64
C ALA A 159 12.52 -6.14 -5.21
N ASN A 160 11.99 -6.47 -6.39
CA ASN A 160 10.89 -5.77 -7.04
C ASN A 160 9.51 -6.32 -6.64
N VAL A 161 9.33 -6.90 -5.45
CA VAL A 161 7.99 -7.26 -4.97
C VAL A 161 7.14 -6.01 -4.78
N ARG A 162 5.93 -5.97 -5.36
CA ARG A 162 5.01 -4.84 -5.16
C ARG A 162 4.33 -4.91 -3.81
N GLY A 163 4.32 -3.78 -3.12
CA GLY A 163 3.49 -3.55 -1.95
C GLY A 163 2.34 -2.61 -2.30
N ALA A 164 1.21 -2.79 -1.62
CA ALA A 164 0.10 -1.84 -1.64
C ALA A 164 -0.33 -1.54 -0.21
N ASP A 165 -0.33 -0.26 0.19
CA ASP A 165 -0.91 0.18 1.45
C ASP A 165 -2.26 0.85 1.18
N LEU A 166 -3.34 0.31 1.71
CA LEU A 166 -4.64 0.97 1.73
C LEU A 166 -4.80 1.67 3.09
N ILE A 167 -5.01 2.98 3.06
CA ILE A 167 -5.07 3.84 4.23
C ILE A 167 -6.41 4.55 4.23
N VAL A 168 -7.08 4.54 5.38
CA VAL A 168 -8.23 5.42 5.64
C VAL A 168 -7.79 6.44 6.68
N THR A 169 -7.94 7.72 6.36
CA THR A 169 -7.54 8.83 7.25
C THR A 169 -8.51 10.01 7.09
N GLY A 170 -8.43 10.99 7.99
CA GLY A 170 -9.39 12.10 8.08
C GLY A 170 -10.63 11.72 8.90
N LYS A 171 -11.48 12.71 9.22
CA LYS A 171 -12.66 12.55 10.08
C LYS A 171 -13.95 12.92 9.34
N GLY A 172 -14.97 12.08 9.50
CA GLY A 172 -16.31 12.36 8.99
C GLY A 172 -16.34 12.50 7.47
N GLU A 173 -16.90 13.59 6.98
CA GLU A 173 -17.04 13.85 5.53
C GLU A 173 -15.70 14.22 4.86
N GLU A 174 -14.66 14.53 5.64
CA GLU A 174 -13.31 14.81 5.14
C GLU A 174 -12.42 13.55 5.12
N SER A 175 -12.98 12.38 5.44
CA SER A 175 -12.23 11.13 5.36
C SER A 175 -11.85 10.84 3.90
N ILE A 176 -10.61 10.43 3.69
CA ILE A 176 -10.05 10.03 2.40
C ILE A 176 -9.62 8.58 2.45
N ILE A 177 -9.77 7.89 1.33
CA ILE A 177 -9.10 6.62 1.07
C ILE A 177 -7.87 6.87 0.21
N MET A 178 -6.76 6.26 0.60
CA MET A 178 -5.50 6.34 -0.11
C MET A 178 -4.96 4.94 -0.39
N ILE A 179 -4.52 4.69 -1.62
CA ILE A 179 -3.87 3.42 -1.99
C ILE A 179 -2.47 3.74 -2.50
N LYS A 180 -1.44 3.34 -1.77
CA LYS A 180 -0.03 3.57 -2.13
C LYS A 180 0.58 2.31 -2.70
N PHE A 181 1.10 2.36 -3.92
CA PHE A 181 1.89 1.31 -4.55
C PHE A 181 3.37 1.66 -4.52
N SER A 182 4.20 0.75 -4.01
CA SER A 182 5.67 0.88 -3.96
C SER A 182 6.36 -0.45 -4.19
N PHE A 183 7.69 -0.42 -4.33
CA PHE A 183 8.56 -1.59 -4.19
C PHE A 183 9.23 -1.54 -2.82
N PRO A 184 8.67 -2.17 -1.77
CA PRO A 184 9.09 -1.92 -0.40
C PRO A 184 10.57 -2.22 -0.14
N LYS A 185 11.18 -3.14 -0.89
CA LYS A 185 12.61 -3.49 -0.76
C LYS A 185 13.56 -2.59 -1.56
N LEU A 186 13.04 -1.83 -2.53
CA LEU A 186 13.81 -0.83 -3.28
C LEU A 186 13.66 0.56 -2.68
N ASP A 187 12.55 0.79 -1.98
CA ASP A 187 12.27 2.01 -1.24
C ASP A 187 12.83 1.90 0.19
N GLU A 188 14.03 2.47 0.41
CA GLU A 188 14.74 2.45 1.70
C GLU A 188 13.96 3.17 2.83
N SER A 189 12.88 3.89 2.53
CA SER A 189 12.19 4.76 3.49
C SER A 189 11.06 4.10 4.30
N LYS A 190 10.36 3.07 3.76
CA LYS A 190 9.10 2.59 4.37
C LYS A 190 9.18 1.33 5.24
N LEU A 191 9.96 0.32 4.83
CA LEU A 191 10.03 -0.96 5.57
C LEU A 191 10.75 -0.82 6.90
N VAL A 192 11.77 0.04 6.97
CA VAL A 192 12.50 0.29 8.23
C VAL A 192 11.58 0.95 9.27
N GLU A 193 10.65 1.83 8.88
CA GLU A 193 9.70 2.41 9.83
C GLU A 193 8.63 1.43 10.29
N GLN A 194 8.09 0.60 9.38
CA GLN A 194 7.09 -0.40 9.74
C GLN A 194 7.69 -1.53 10.60
N THR A 195 8.92 -1.97 10.32
CA THR A 195 9.62 -2.99 11.11
C THR A 195 10.14 -2.50 12.46
N LYS A 196 10.23 -1.18 12.66
CA LYS A 196 10.58 -0.57 13.97
C LYS A 196 9.39 -0.52 14.93
N LYS A 197 8.15 -0.70 14.45
CA LYS A 197 6.97 -0.66 15.33
C LYS A 197 6.91 -1.90 16.20
N PRO A 198 6.52 -1.78 17.48
CA PRO A 198 6.25 -2.93 18.32
C PRO A 198 5.17 -3.81 17.68
N VAL A 199 5.47 -5.09 17.49
CA VAL A 199 4.47 -6.10 17.12
C VAL A 199 3.65 -6.41 18.37
N GLU A 200 2.33 -6.42 18.24
CA GLU A 200 1.47 -6.77 19.38
C GLU A 200 1.66 -8.25 19.75
N SER A 201 1.98 -8.48 21.03
CA SER A 201 2.02 -9.82 21.61
C SER A 201 0.61 -10.18 22.10
N PHE A 202 -0.02 -11.18 21.47
CA PHE A 202 -1.29 -11.76 21.89
C PHE A 202 -1.12 -13.18 22.42
#